data_AF-A0A0Q9K1W9-F1
#
_entry.id   AF-A0A0Q9K1W9-F1
#
_cell.length_a   1.000
_cell.length_b   1.000
_cell.length_c   1.000
_cell.angle_alpha   90.00
_cell.angle_beta   90.00
_cell.angle_gamma   90.00
#
_symmetry.space_group_name_H-M   'P 1'
#
loop_
_entity.id
_entity.type
_entity.pdbx_description
1 polymer ?
#
loop_
_entity_poly.entity_id
_entity_poly.type
_entity_poly.pdbx_seq_one_letter_code
_entity_poly.pdbx_strand_id
1 'polypeptide(L)' 'MRPEPFGALAYHFGNRRLSFLRRPELVTVVRALAGAPDVRTALADAGVPEAQWAAFVGALSTLAESDMIHSRKEGQQ' A
#
# COMPACT_ATOMS: atom_id res chain seq x y z
N MET A 1 -6.76 -5.87 6.48
CA MET A 1 -7.48 -4.77 5.80
C MET A 1 -8.92 -5.20 5.59
N ARG A 2 -9.90 -4.33 5.85
CA ARG A 2 -11.32 -4.57 5.54
C ARG A 2 -11.67 -3.87 4.21
N PRO A 3 -12.22 -4.58 3.21
CA PRO A 3 -12.60 -3.99 1.93
C PRO A 3 -13.86 -3.13 2.05
N GLU A 4 -13.89 -2.01 1.33
CA GLU A 4 -14.99 -1.04 1.30
C GLU A 4 -15.21 -0.52 -0.15
N PRO A 5 -16.39 0.02 -0.52
CA PRO A 5 -16.66 0.46 -1.89
C PRO A 5 -15.69 1.51 -2.46
N PHE A 6 -15.08 2.31 -1.57
CA PHE A 6 -14.10 3.34 -1.92
C PHE A 6 -12.63 2.87 -1.81
N GLY A 7 -12.40 1.61 -1.44
CA GLY A 7 -11.06 1.06 -1.22
C GLY A 7 -11.00 0.14 0.01
N ALA A 8 -10.31 0.57 1.07
CA ALA A 8 -10.19 -0.26 2.27
C ALA A 8 -9.93 0.53 3.55
N LEU A 9 -10.28 -0.12 4.66
CA LEU A 9 -9.89 0.26 6.00
C LEU A 9 -8.71 -0.60 6.47
N ALA A 10 -7.58 0.02 6.76
CA ALA A 10 -6.42 -0.62 7.38
C ALA A 10 -6.41 -0.31 8.88
N TYR A 11 -6.11 -1.33 9.68
CA TYR A 11 -5.99 -1.21 11.12
C TYR A 11 -4.62 -1.73 11.53
N HIS A 12 -3.87 -0.92 12.28
CA HIS A 12 -2.60 -1.33 12.84
C HIS A 12 -2.80 -1.81 14.29
N PHE A 13 -2.46 -3.08 14.55
CA PHE A 13 -2.80 -3.74 15.82
C PHE A 13 -1.98 -3.24 17.02
N GLY A 14 -0.73 -2.81 16.83
CA GLY A 14 0.13 -2.36 17.93
C GLY A 14 -0.27 -0.98 18.49
N ASN A 15 -0.32 0.02 17.61
CA ASN A 15 -0.67 1.41 17.96
C ASN A 15 -2.18 1.75 17.84
N ARG A 16 -3.03 0.79 17.46
CA ARG A 16 -4.50 0.94 17.31
C ARG A 16 -4.94 2.03 16.32
N ARG A 17 -4.07 2.45 15.40
CA ARG A 17 -4.40 3.44 14.37
C ARG A 17 -5.27 2.83 13.29
N LEU A 18 -6.05 3.69 12.64
CA LEU A 18 -6.90 3.37 11.51
C LEU A 18 -6.52 4.26 10.32
N SER A 19 -6.32 3.66 9.16
CA SER A 19 -6.02 4.37 7.91
C SER A 19 -7.02 3.99 6.83
N PHE A 20 -7.51 5.00 6.11
CA PHE A 20 -8.41 4.83 4.98
C PHE A 20 -7.61 4.87 3.67
N LEU A 21 -7.63 3.78 2.92
CA LEU A 21 -7.09 3.73 1.57
C LEU A 21 -8.23 4.14 0.63
N ARG A 22 -8.23 5.42 0.24
CA ARG A 22 -9.36 6.08 -0.46
C ARG A 22 -9.50 5.76 -1.95
N ARG A 23 -8.85 4.69 -2.43
CA ARG A 23 -8.89 4.24 -3.83
C ARG A 23 -8.77 2.72 -3.91
N PRO A 24 -9.60 2.01 -4.68
CA PRO A 24 -9.44 0.57 -4.92
C PRO A 24 -8.07 0.19 -5.51
N GLU A 25 -7.51 1.03 -6.37
CA GLU A 25 -6.20 0.81 -6.97
C GLU A 25 -5.09 0.86 -5.92
N LEU A 26 -5.19 1.76 -4.91
CA LEU A 26 -4.21 1.81 -3.82
C LEU A 26 -4.24 0.53 -2.98
N VAL A 27 -5.43 -0.04 -2.77
CA VAL A 27 -5.56 -1.35 -2.10
C VAL A 27 -4.89 -2.45 -2.93
N THR A 28 -5.07 -2.40 -4.25
CA THR A 28 -4.46 -3.38 -5.17
C THR A 28 -2.93 -3.29 -5.12
N VAL A 29 -2.38 -2.08 -5.19
CA VAL A 29 -0.93 -1.83 -5.06
C VAL A 29 -0.40 -2.33 -3.71
N VAL A 30 -1.06 -1.99 -2.59
CA VAL A 30 -0.62 -2.41 -1.26
C VAL A 30 -0.62 -3.94 -1.12
N ARG A 31 -1.57 -4.64 -1.73
CA ARG A 31 -1.58 -6.11 -1.78
C ARG A 31 -0.45 -6.67 -2.65
N ALA A 32 -0.19 -6.04 -3.81
CA ALA A 32 0.86 -6.46 -4.73
C ALA A 32 2.27 -6.33 -4.15
N LEU A 33 2.52 -5.38 -3.23
CA LEU A 33 3.81 -5.22 -2.54
C LEU A 33 4.29 -6.50 -1.82
N ALA A 34 3.38 -7.40 -1.43
CA ALA A 34 3.76 -8.67 -0.80
C ALA A 34 4.49 -9.63 -1.76
N GLY A 35 4.21 -9.54 -3.07
CA GLY A 35 4.82 -10.40 -4.09
C GLY A 35 5.81 -9.68 -5.00
N ALA A 36 5.69 -8.35 -5.14
CA ALA A 36 6.57 -7.58 -5.99
C ALA A 36 8.00 -7.46 -5.40
N PRO A 37 9.04 -7.40 -6.25
CA PRO A 37 10.42 -7.12 -5.82
C PRO A 37 10.61 -5.67 -5.36
N ASP A 38 9.81 -4.75 -5.90
CA ASP A 38 9.91 -3.32 -5.62
C ASP A 38 8.57 -2.60 -5.90
N VAL A 39 8.47 -1.34 -5.46
CA VAL A 39 7.24 -0.53 -5.59
C VAL A 39 6.87 -0.27 -7.05
N ARG A 40 7.84 -0.10 -7.94
CA ARG A 40 7.59 0.16 -9.36
C ARG A 40 6.89 -1.03 -10.00
N THR A 41 7.40 -2.23 -9.73
CA THR A 41 6.78 -3.47 -10.21
C THR A 41 5.36 -3.63 -9.67
N ALA A 42 5.12 -3.36 -8.39
CA ALA A 42 3.76 -3.40 -7.82
C ALA A 42 2.78 -2.40 -8.46
N LEU A 43 3.25 -1.20 -8.82
CA LEU A 43 2.43 -0.19 -9.49
C LEU A 43 2.08 -0.60 -10.92
N ALA A 44 3.04 -1.18 -11.65
CA ALA A 44 2.82 -1.69 -12.99
C ALA A 44 1.85 -2.88 -13.00
N ASP A 45 2.04 -3.85 -12.11
CA ASP A 45 1.17 -5.03 -11.99
C ASP A 45 -0.25 -4.67 -11.57
N ALA A 46 -0.42 -3.60 -10.78
CA ALA A 46 -1.73 -3.05 -10.42
C ALA A 46 -2.37 -2.21 -11.54
N GLY A 47 -1.72 -2.07 -12.70
CA GLY A 47 -2.23 -1.31 -13.84
C GLY A 47 -2.28 0.21 -13.62
N VAL A 48 -1.49 0.75 -12.68
CA VAL A 48 -1.46 2.18 -12.40
C VAL A 48 -0.70 2.89 -13.53
N PRO A 49 -1.29 3.90 -14.20
CA PRO A 49 -0.57 4.66 -15.23
C PRO A 49 0.66 5.36 -14.65
N GLU A 50 1.79 5.34 -15.37
CA GLU A 50 3.05 5.93 -14.88
C GLU A 50 2.92 7.39 -14.46
N ALA A 51 2.07 8.17 -15.14
CA ALA A 51 1.76 9.55 -14.80
C ALA A 51 1.17 9.72 -13.38
N GLN A 52 0.58 8.68 -12.81
CA GLN A 52 0.02 8.69 -11.45
C GLN A 52 0.99 8.15 -10.39
N TRP A 53 2.12 7.56 -10.77
CA TRP A 53 3.00 6.85 -9.82
C TRP A 53 3.47 7.73 -8.68
N ALA A 54 3.81 9.00 -8.94
CA ALA A 54 4.24 9.93 -7.89
C ALA A 54 3.19 10.08 -6.76
N ALA A 55 1.90 10.12 -7.11
CA ALA A 55 0.82 10.21 -6.14
C ALA A 55 0.68 8.93 -5.30
N PHE A 56 0.83 7.75 -5.93
CA PHE A 56 0.79 6.48 -5.23
C PHE A 56 2.01 6.30 -4.33
N VAL A 57 3.21 6.66 -4.80
CA VAL A 57 4.43 6.64 -3.99
C VAL A 57 4.26 7.53 -2.76
N GLY A 58 3.72 8.75 -2.91
CA GLY A 58 3.41 9.61 -1.77
C GLY A 58 2.44 8.97 -0.77
N ALA A 59 1.37 8.33 -1.26
CA ALA A 59 0.44 7.61 -0.40
C ALA A 59 1.09 6.42 0.34
N LEU A 60 1.95 5.67 -0.35
CA LEU A 60 2.72 4.57 0.25
C LEU A 60 3.71 5.09 1.30
N SER A 61 4.37 6.23 1.06
CA SER A 61 5.24 6.88 2.03
C SER A 61 4.46 7.26 3.30
N THR A 62 3.28 7.88 3.18
CA THR A 62 2.43 8.18 4.34
C THR A 62 1.98 6.92 5.10
N LEU A 63 1.70 5.83 4.38
CA LEU A 63 1.39 4.55 5.01
C LEU A 63 2.61 4.00 5.78
N ALA A 64 3.82 4.12 5.23
CA ALA A 64 5.05 3.70 5.91
C ALA A 64 5.36 4.56 7.15
N GLU A 65 5.24 5.89 7.04
CA GLU A 65 5.41 6.83 8.16
C GLU A 65 4.40 6.60 9.30
N SER A 66 3.22 6.08 8.96
CA SER A 66 2.18 5.74 9.95
C SER A 66 2.28 4.31 10.49
N ASP A 67 3.34 3.58 10.14
CA ASP A 67 3.57 2.19 10.55
C ASP A 67 2.52 1.21 9.97
N MET A 68 1.77 1.62 8.94
CA MET A 68 0.74 0.78 8.33
C MET A 68 1.31 -0.27 7.38
N ILE A 69 2.44 0.05 6.75
CA ILE A 69 3.22 -0.85 5.90
C ILE A 69 4.70 -0.70 6.24
N HIS A 70 5.48 -1.72 5.93
CA HIS A 70 6.93 -1.70 6.14
C HIS A 70 7.65 -2.22 4.91
N SER A 71 8.86 -1.72 4.68
CA SER A 71 9.79 -2.36 3.76
C SER A 71 10.03 -3.80 4.21
N ARG A 72 10.01 -4.74 3.26
CA ARG A 72 10.46 -6.10 3.53
C ARG A 72 11.93 -6.02 3.91
N LYS A 73 12.28 -6.38 5.15
CA LYS A 73 13.69 -6.58 5.50
C LYS A 73 14.16 -7.80 4.71
N GLU A 74 15.29 -7.70 4.01
CA GLU A 74 15.98 -8.87 3.49
C GLU A 74 16.24 -9.81 4.68
N GLY A 75 15.51 -10.94 4.77
CA GLY A 75 15.73 -11.96 5.80
C GLY A 75 14.68 -12.12 6.90
N GLN A 76 13.40 -11.82 6.67
CA GLN A 76 12.34 -12.45 7.49
C GLN A 76 11.29 -13.11 6.58
N GLN A 77 11.48 -14.43 6.42
CA GLN A 77 10.47 -15.40 6.03
C GLN A 77 9.75 -15.87 7.30
#